data_AF-A0A928QKX6-F1
#
_entry.id   AF-A0A928QKX6-F1
#
_cell.length_a   1.000
_cell.length_b   1.000
_cell.length_c   1.000
_cell.angle_alpha   90.00
_cell.angle_beta   90.00
_cell.angle_gamma   90.00
#
_symmetry.space_group_name_H-M   'P 1'
#
loop_
_entity.id
_entity.type
_entity.pdbx_description
1 polymer ?
#
loop_
_entity_poly.entity_id
_entity_poly.type
_entity_poly.pdbx_seq_one_letter_code
_entity_poly.pdbx_strand_id
1 'polypeptide(L)'
;MAEILEVVMIVSFGASWPMNVIKSWKARTTKGKSLAFLCLILFGYIAGIAGKFLNPVYMAEIAEKWYVLFFYFLNFIMVSADLILYFRNKQLDKKRENV
;
A
#
# COMPACT_ATOMS: atom_id res chain seq x y z
N MET A 1 -13.81 2.36 19.92
CA MET A 1 -12.98 3.60 19.98
C MET A 1 -11.65 3.40 19.28
N ALA A 2 -10.98 2.26 19.47
CA ALA A 2 -9.73 1.91 18.77
C ALA A 2 -9.89 1.89 17.24
N GLU A 3 -11.06 1.52 16.75
CA GLU A 3 -11.38 1.31 15.34
C GLU A 3 -11.52 2.61 14.56
N ILE A 4 -12.04 3.67 15.19
CA ILE A 4 -12.10 5.01 14.58
C ILE A 4 -10.68 5.54 14.39
N LEU A 5 -9.83 5.40 15.41
CA LEU A 5 -8.42 5.79 15.33
C LEU A 5 -7.66 4.97 14.29
N GLU A 6 -7.95 3.67 14.21
CA GLU A 6 -7.39 2.77 13.19
C GLU A 6 -7.80 3.21 11.78
N VAL A 7 -9.06 3.57 11.55
CA VAL A 7 -9.53 4.03 10.23
C VAL A 7 -8.94 5.38 9.88
N VAL A 8 -8.89 6.33 10.83
CA VAL A 8 -8.22 7.63 10.60
C VAL A 8 -6.77 7.42 10.20
N MET A 9 -6.05 6.52 10.87
CA MET A 9 -4.70 6.16 10.51
C MET A 9 -4.64 5.55 9.09
N ILE A 10 -5.42 4.52 8.79
CA ILE A 10 -5.37 3.82 7.49
C ILE A 10 -5.78 4.74 6.33
N VAL A 11 -6.75 5.65 6.53
CA VAL A 11 -7.16 6.62 5.51
C VAL A 11 -6.09 7.68 5.32
N SER A 12 -5.46 8.18 6.39
CA SER A 12 -4.37 9.16 6.31
C SER A 12 -3.15 8.59 5.59
N PHE A 13 -2.76 7.35 5.91
CA PHE A 13 -1.74 6.63 5.13
C PHE A 13 -2.23 6.33 3.71
N GLY A 14 -3.50 5.96 3.57
CA GLY A 14 -4.22 5.73 2.32
C GLY A 14 -4.03 6.83 1.31
N ALA A 15 -4.25 8.08 1.72
CA ALA A 15 -4.11 9.26 0.87
C ALA A 15 -2.68 9.47 0.34
N SER A 16 -1.67 8.95 1.04
CA SER A 16 -0.27 9.05 0.62
C SER A 16 0.03 8.18 -0.61
N TRP A 17 -0.68 7.07 -0.81
CA TRP A 17 -0.43 6.15 -1.91
C TRP A 17 -0.84 6.66 -3.29
N PRO A 18 -2.04 7.26 -3.51
CA PRO A 18 -2.40 7.88 -4.77
C PRO A 18 -1.38 8.91 -5.23
N MET A 19 -0.93 9.78 -4.30
CA MET A 19 0.10 10.77 -4.59
C MET A 19 1.42 10.11 -5.03
N ASN A 20 1.82 9.04 -4.33
CA ASN A 20 3.05 8.32 -4.61
C ASN A 20 3.00 7.58 -5.96
N VAL A 21 1.86 6.97 -6.31
CA VAL A 21 1.60 6.30 -7.61
C VAL A 21 1.63 7.31 -8.75
N ILE A 22 0.93 8.45 -8.61
CA ILE A 22 0.92 9.52 -9.63
C ILE A 22 2.34 10.05 -9.85
N LYS A 23 3.10 10.25 -8.77
CA LYS A 23 4.50 10.70 -8.85
C LYS A 23 5.37 9.67 -9.56
N SER A 24 5.25 8.38 -9.25
CA SER A 24 5.94 7.30 -9.97
C SER A 24 5.65 7.31 -11.45
N TRP A 25 4.37 7.42 -11.80
CA TRP A 25 3.94 7.41 -13.19
C TRP A 25 4.51 8.59 -13.98
N LYS A 26 4.46 9.80 -13.40
CA LYS A 26 4.95 11.03 -14.05
C LYS A 26 6.48 11.08 -14.10
N ALA A 27 7.17 10.70 -13.04
CA ALA A 27 8.62 10.79 -12.95
C ALA A 27 9.34 9.85 -13.92
N ARG A 28 8.74 8.68 -14.21
CA ARG A 28 9.34 7.63 -15.08
C ARG A 28 10.80 7.30 -14.71
N THR A 29 11.09 7.32 -13.41
CA THR A 29 12.40 6.98 -12.84
C THR A 29 12.18 6.44 -11.43
N THR A 30 13.14 5.66 -10.95
CA THR A 30 13.20 5.08 -9.61
C THR A 30 14.12 5.86 -8.66
N LYS A 31 14.81 6.90 -9.16
CA LYS A 31 15.68 7.75 -8.34
C LYS A 31 14.90 8.36 -7.18
N GLY A 32 15.37 8.13 -5.95
CA GLY A 32 14.74 8.59 -4.72
C GLY A 32 13.60 7.72 -4.19
N LYS A 33 13.27 6.58 -4.83
CA LYS A 33 12.30 5.60 -4.31
C LYS A 33 13.01 4.37 -3.74
N SER A 34 12.62 3.94 -2.54
CA SER A 34 13.15 2.76 -1.88
C SER A 34 12.26 1.53 -2.13
N LEU A 35 12.81 0.52 -2.80
CA LEU A 35 12.13 -0.77 -2.99
C LEU A 35 11.89 -1.48 -1.66
N ALA A 36 12.88 -1.46 -0.75
CA ALA A 36 12.78 -2.08 0.55
C ALA A 36 11.61 -1.49 1.37
N PHE A 37 11.43 -0.16 1.30
CA PHE A 37 10.30 0.51 1.94
C PHE A 37 8.94 0.03 1.41
N LEU A 38 8.79 -0.08 0.08
CA LEU A 38 7.56 -0.60 -0.54
C LEU A 38 7.28 -2.05 -0.12
N CYS A 39 8.31 -2.91 -0.12
CA CYS A 39 8.17 -4.31 0.29
C CYS A 39 7.79 -4.45 1.76
N LEU A 40 8.41 -3.67 2.66
CA LEU A 40 8.08 -3.68 4.09
C LEU A 40 6.63 -3.28 4.34
N ILE A 41 6.12 -2.31 3.59
CA ILE A 41 4.75 -1.85 3.72
C ILE A 41 3.75 -2.89 3.20
N LEU A 42 4.04 -3.53 2.07
CA LEU A 42 3.22 -4.65 1.59
C LEU A 42 3.19 -5.79 2.60
N PHE A 43 4.34 -6.14 3.18
CA PHE A 43 4.41 -7.14 4.23
C PHE A 43 3.58 -6.74 5.46
N GLY A 44 3.67 -5.48 5.90
CA GLY A 44 2.86 -4.95 6.99
C GLY A 44 1.35 -5.03 6.72
N TYR A 45 0.91 -4.70 5.50
CA TYR A 45 -0.50 -4.84 5.11
C TYR A 45 -0.94 -6.30 5.09
N ILE A 46 -0.13 -7.23 4.58
CA ILE A 46 -0.42 -8.67 4.60
C ILE A 46 -0.57 -9.16 6.04
N ALA A 47 0.36 -8.80 6.92
CA ALA A 47 0.31 -9.17 8.33
C ALA A 47 -0.92 -8.59 9.04
N GLY A 48 -1.26 -7.32 8.77
CA GLY A 48 -2.45 -6.67 9.31
C GLY A 48 -3.75 -7.34 8.86
N ILE A 49 -3.87 -7.62 7.56
CA ILE A 49 -5.02 -8.34 6.99
C ILE A 49 -5.13 -9.74 7.60
N ALA A 50 -4.04 -10.51 7.63
CA ALA A 50 -4.01 -11.85 8.22
C ALA A 50 -4.41 -11.82 9.70
N GLY A 51 -3.90 -10.85 10.47
CA GLY A 51 -4.27 -10.67 11.88
C GLY A 51 -5.76 -10.39 12.08
N LYS A 52 -6.42 -9.67 11.17
CA LYS A 52 -7.89 -9.47 11.21
C LYS A 52 -8.65 -10.76 10.91
N PHE A 53 -8.20 -11.56 9.94
CA PHE A 53 -8.82 -12.87 9.64
C PHE A 53 -8.63 -13.90 10.76
N LEU A 54 -7.52 -13.85 11.47
CA LEU A 54 -7.25 -14.74 12.60
C LEU A 54 -7.91 -14.27 13.91
N ASN A 55 -8.54 -13.10 13.94
CA ASN A 55 -9.25 -12.58 15.11
C ASN A 55 -10.75 -12.92 15.03
N PRO A 56 -11.23 -13.95 15.75
CA PRO A 56 -12.61 -14.40 15.66
C PRO A 56 -13.62 -13.36 16.17
N VAL A 57 -13.22 -12.52 17.13
CA VAL A 57 -14.08 -11.44 17.66
C VAL A 57 -14.32 -10.38 16.58
N TYR A 58 -13.25 -9.97 15.88
CA TYR A 58 -13.37 -9.04 14.77
C TYR A 58 -14.16 -9.63 13.59
N MET A 59 -13.95 -10.91 13.28
CA MET A 59 -14.67 -11.59 12.20
C MET A 59 -16.17 -11.78 12.50
N ALA A 60 -16.56 -11.93 13.77
CA ALA A 60 -17.96 -11.95 14.18
C ALA A 60 -18.66 -10.58 13.97
N GLU A 61 -17.92 -9.47 14.10
CA GLU A 61 -18.43 -8.10 13.94
C GLU A 61 -18.14 -7.51 12.56
N ILE A 62 -17.74 -8.33 11.58
CA ILE A 62 -17.29 -7.84 10.28
C ILE A 62 -18.37 -7.11 9.49
N ALA A 63 -19.65 -7.47 9.69
CA ALA A 63 -20.77 -6.82 9.02
C ALA A 63 -20.84 -5.32 9.34
N GLU A 64 -20.45 -4.92 10.56
CA GLU A 64 -20.40 -3.52 10.98
C GLU A 64 -19.05 -2.86 10.68
N LYS A 65 -17.97 -3.65 10.64
CA LYS A 65 -16.57 -3.18 10.55
C LYS A 65 -15.88 -3.46 9.21
N TRP A 66 -16.65 -3.82 8.18
CA TRP A 66 -16.14 -4.18 6.86
C TRP A 66 -15.25 -3.10 6.22
N TYR A 67 -15.55 -1.82 6.51
CA TYR A 67 -14.85 -0.68 5.96
C TYR A 67 -13.36 -0.62 6.36
N VAL A 68 -13.01 -1.12 7.56
CA VAL A 68 -11.61 -1.22 8.00
C VAL A 68 -10.82 -2.13 7.07
N LEU A 69 -11.36 -3.33 6.84
CA LEU A 69 -10.75 -4.33 5.95
C LEU A 69 -10.69 -3.82 4.50
N PHE A 70 -11.74 -3.14 4.03
CA PHE A 70 -11.77 -2.49 2.73
C PHE A 70 -10.61 -1.50 2.55
N PHE A 71 -10.38 -0.61 3.51
CA PHE A 71 -9.27 0.34 3.42
C PHE A 71 -7.90 -0.35 3.49
N TYR A 72 -7.75 -1.43 4.28
CA TYR A 72 -6.55 -2.26 4.28
C TYR A 72 -6.25 -2.81 2.86
N PHE A 73 -7.25 -3.40 2.21
CA PHE A 73 -7.10 -3.94 0.86
C PHE A 73 -6.87 -2.85 -0.19
N LEU A 74 -7.57 -1.72 -0.08
CA LEU A 74 -7.37 -0.59 -0.99
C LEU A 74 -5.93 -0.07 -0.92
N ASN A 75 -5.40 0.10 0.30
CA ASN A 75 -4.00 0.48 0.51
C ASN A 75 -3.04 -0.56 -0.08
N PHE A 76 -3.27 -1.85 0.19
CA PHE A 76 -2.46 -2.93 -0.35
C PHE A 76 -2.39 -2.91 -1.89
N ILE A 77 -3.54 -2.70 -2.56
CA ILE A 77 -3.61 -2.59 -4.02
C ILE A 77 -2.85 -1.36 -4.52
N MET A 78 -2.99 -0.21 -3.87
CA MET A 78 -2.30 1.02 -4.28
C MET A 78 -0.77 0.90 -4.14
N VAL A 79 -0.28 0.32 -3.03
CA VAL A 79 1.15 0.06 -2.83
C VAL A 79 1.66 -0.97 -3.84
N SER A 80 0.87 -2.01 -4.14
CA SER A 80 1.21 -3.00 -5.16
C SER A 80 1.32 -2.38 -6.54
N ALA A 81 0.41 -1.46 -6.89
CA ALA A 81 0.50 -0.70 -8.12
C ALA A 81 1.77 0.16 -8.19
N ASP A 82 2.14 0.82 -7.09
CA ASP A 82 3.39 1.59 -7.01
C ASP A 82 4.62 0.69 -7.16
N LEU A 83 4.59 -0.53 -6.61
CA LEU A 83 5.66 -1.53 -6.77
C LEU A 83 5.79 -1.98 -8.22
N ILE A 84 4.69 -2.25 -8.92
CA ILE A 84 4.71 -2.59 -10.36
C ILE A 84 5.30 -1.42 -11.16
N LEU A 85 4.90 -0.19 -10.85
CA LEU A 85 5.47 1.00 -11.49
C LEU A 85 6.95 1.18 -11.20
N TYR A 86 7.41 0.82 -9.99
CA TYR A 86 8.83 0.82 -9.66
C TYR A 86 9.61 -0.10 -10.61
N PHE A 87 9.16 -1.35 -10.81
CA PHE A 87 9.84 -2.26 -11.74
C PHE A 87 9.82 -1.77 -13.19
N ARG A 88 8.69 -1.20 -13.65
CA ARG A 88 8.62 -0.54 -14.96
C ARG A 88 9.65 0.59 -15.09
N ASN A 89 9.69 1.48 -14.11
CA ASN A 89 10.60 2.63 -14.13
C ASN A 89 12.06 2.19 -14.01
N LYS A 90 12.35 1.11 -13.27
CA LYS A 90 13.69 0.52 -13.18
C LYS A 90 14.21 0.06 -14.54
N GLN A 91 13.33 -0.51 -15.36
CA GLN A 91 13.68 -0.87 -16.74
C GLN A 91 13.93 0.37 -17.62
N LEU A 92 13.15 1.45 -17.43
CA LEU A 92 13.35 2.71 -18.16
C LEU A 92 14.68 3.38 -17.78
N ASP A 93 15.03 3.38 -16.48
CA ASP A 93 16.31 3.91 -16.01
C ASP A 93 17.48 3.12 -16.60
N LYS A 94 17.43 1.78 -16.56
CA LYS A 94 18.46 0.92 -17.17
C LYS A 94 18.64 1.19 -18.67
N LYS A 95 17.55 1.46 -19.41
CA LYS A 95 17.63 1.82 -20.84
C LYS A 95 18.30 3.18 -21.06
N ARG A 96 18.13 4.15 -20.15
CA ARG A 96 18.75 5.48 -20.24
C ARG A 96 20.23 5.46 -19.88
N GLU A 97 20.65 4.55 -18.99
CA GLU A 97 22.06 4.38 -18.61
C GLU A 97 22.88 3.65 -19.68
N ASN A 98 22.22 2.89 -20.56
CA ASN A 98 22.85 2.15 -21.65
C ASN A 98 22.91 2.94 -22.97
N VAL A 99 22.48 4.20 -22.99
CA VAL A 99 22.57 5.15 -24.12
C VAL A 99 23.61 6.20 -23.79
#